data_AF-E4TE63-F1
#
_entry.id   AF-E4TE63-F1
#
_cell.length_a   1.000
_cell.length_b   1.000
_cell.length_c   1.000
_cell.angle_alpha   90.00
_cell.angle_beta   90.00
_cell.angle_gamma   90.00
#
_symmetry.space_group_name_H-M   'P 1'
#
loop_
_entity.id
_entity.type
_entity.pdbx_description
1 polymer ?
#
loop_
_entity_poly.entity_id
_entity_poly.type
_entity_poly.pdbx_seq_one_letter_code
_entity_poly.pdbx_strand_id
1 'polypeptide(L)'
;MKTKNLQKVNERVATTLMESIGEKQIYYQYETDYNNKTPQMVNFSTQLQDGNNLSGSYSKGGGFSLNGQGVKNVEDLQVVNSVLDTILEIINGFEVEKKEAEDGNNK
;
A
#
# COMPACT_ATOMS: atom_id res chain seq x y z
N MET A 1 -27.79 30.28 -0.87
CA MET A 1 -26.87 29.28 -1.45
C MET A 1 -27.34 28.94 -2.85
N LYS A 2 -26.43 28.75 -3.82
CA LYS A 2 -26.79 28.28 -5.16
C LYS A 2 -26.71 26.75 -5.19
N THR A 3 -27.82 26.10 -5.53
CA THR A 3 -27.90 24.65 -5.70
C THR A 3 -27.43 24.28 -7.11
N LYS A 4 -26.64 23.21 -7.24
CA LYS A 4 -26.22 22.66 -8.54
C LYS A 4 -26.84 21.29 -8.74
N ASN A 5 -27.22 20.98 -9.98
CA ASN A 5 -27.66 19.64 -10.39
C ASN A 5 -26.43 18.83 -10.80
N LEU A 6 -25.90 18.02 -9.88
CA LEU A 6 -24.76 17.14 -10.13
C LEU A 6 -25.19 15.68 -10.00
N GLN A 7 -24.64 14.81 -10.83
CA GLN A 7 -24.80 13.36 -10.74
C GLN A 7 -23.46 12.74 -10.31
N LYS A 8 -23.51 11.85 -9.31
CA LYS A 8 -22.33 11.06 -8.92
C LYS A 8 -22.07 10.02 -10.00
N VAL A 9 -20.92 10.11 -10.67
CA VAL A 9 -20.50 9.19 -11.74
C VAL A 9 -19.54 8.12 -11.26
N ASN A 10 -18.74 8.40 -10.23
CA ASN A 10 -17.81 7.45 -9.61
C ASN A 10 -17.41 7.92 -8.21
N GLU A 11 -16.84 7.02 -7.41
CA GLU A 11 -16.18 7.31 -6.14
C GLU A 11 -14.96 6.41 -6.00
N ARG A 12 -13.84 6.98 -5.59
CA ARG A 12 -12.61 6.25 -5.29
C ARG A 12 -12.25 6.41 -3.83
N VAL A 13 -11.79 5.33 -3.22
CA VAL A 13 -11.30 5.29 -1.85
C VAL A 13 -9.81 4.98 -1.93
N ALA A 14 -8.98 5.97 -1.61
CA ALA A 14 -7.55 5.77 -1.43
C ALA A 14 -7.29 5.14 -0.04
N THR A 15 -6.44 4.14 0.01
CA THR A 15 -6.05 3.44 1.24
C THR A 15 -4.53 3.39 1.34
N THR A 16 -4.02 3.68 2.54
CA THR A 16 -2.61 3.52 2.90
C THR A 16 -2.52 2.57 4.08
N LEU A 17 -1.73 1.52 3.95
CA LEU A 17 -1.40 0.57 5.02
C LEU A 17 0.07 0.72 5.38
N MET A 18 0.40 0.40 6.63
CA MET A 18 1.78 0.31 7.11
C MET A 18 2.00 -1.06 7.74
N GLU A 19 3.03 -1.75 7.29
CA GLU A 19 3.52 -3.00 7.87
C GLU A 19 4.89 -2.74 8.53
N SER A 20 5.15 -3.36 9.67
CA SER A 20 6.44 -3.27 10.36
C SER A 20 7.13 -4.64 10.34
N ILE A 21 8.35 -4.68 9.83
CA ILE A 21 9.20 -5.88 9.77
C ILE A 21 10.53 -5.57 10.45
N GLY A 22 10.67 -6.03 11.69
CA GLY A 22 11.75 -5.56 12.55
C GLY A 22 11.68 -4.05 12.73
N GLU A 23 12.75 -3.35 12.38
CA GLU A 23 12.84 -1.88 12.44
C GLU A 23 12.38 -1.18 11.15
N LYS A 24 12.03 -1.94 10.11
CA LYS A 24 11.65 -1.38 8.81
C LYS A 24 10.15 -1.15 8.76
N GLN A 25 9.75 -0.01 8.20
CA GLN A 25 8.35 0.31 7.90
C GLN A 25 8.13 0.24 6.39
N ILE A 26 7.09 -0.47 5.99
CA ILE A 26 6.68 -0.61 4.60
C ILE A 26 5.30 0.01 4.45
N TYR A 27 5.16 0.93 3.50
CA TYR A 27 3.89 1.58 3.21
C TYR A 27 3.31 1.00 1.93
N TYR A 28 2.05 0.59 1.98
CA TYR A 28 1.30 0.12 0.81
C TYR A 28 0.18 1.09 0.50
N GLN A 29 0.00 1.44 -0.77
CA GLN A 29 -0.96 2.43 -1.21
C GLN A 29 -1.75 1.88 -2.40
N TYR A 30 -3.08 1.96 -2.30
CA TYR A 30 -3.95 1.51 -3.37
C TYR A 30 -5.28 2.27 -3.37
N GLU A 31 -6.00 2.14 -4.47
CA GLU A 31 -7.34 2.69 -4.62
C GLU A 31 -8.34 1.58 -4.94
N THR A 32 -9.55 1.71 -4.41
CA THR A 32 -10.73 0.94 -4.81
C THR A 32 -11.81 1.90 -5.29
N ASP A 33 -12.77 1.41 -6.06
CA ASP A 33 -13.91 2.22 -6.47
C ASP A 33 -15.24 1.51 -6.16
N TYR A 34 -16.35 2.14 -6.55
CA TYR A 34 -17.67 1.56 -6.32
C TYR A 34 -17.87 0.22 -7.05
N ASN A 35 -17.36 0.11 -8.27
CA ASN A 35 -17.54 -1.06 -9.14
C ASN A 35 -16.53 -2.16 -8.83
N ASN A 36 -15.37 -1.80 -8.27
CA ASN A 36 -14.28 -2.71 -8.00
C ASN A 36 -13.70 -2.49 -6.61
N LYS A 37 -14.10 -3.37 -5.68
CA LYS A 37 -13.59 -3.41 -4.31
C LYS A 37 -12.23 -4.09 -4.19
N THR A 38 -11.77 -4.74 -5.26
CA THR A 38 -10.44 -5.33 -5.32
C THR A 38 -9.46 -4.32 -5.93
N PRO A 39 -8.36 -3.99 -5.24
CA PRO A 39 -7.34 -3.11 -5.78
C PRO A 39 -6.80 -3.60 -7.12
N GLN A 40 -6.77 -2.71 -8.12
CA GLN A 40 -6.19 -3.03 -9.45
C GLN A 40 -4.71 -2.68 -9.54
N MET A 41 -4.24 -1.83 -8.62
CA MET A 41 -2.85 -1.43 -8.49
C MET A 41 -2.53 -1.26 -7.00
N VAL A 42 -1.37 -1.75 -6.60
CA VAL A 42 -0.82 -1.57 -5.26
C VAL A 42 0.60 -1.06 -5.41
N ASN A 43 0.87 0.12 -4.86
CA ASN A 43 2.22 0.66 -4.75
C ASN A 43 2.77 0.33 -3.37
N PHE A 44 4.08 0.13 -3.27
CA PHE A 44 4.74 0.05 -1.98
C PHE A 44 6.03 0.88 -1.95
N SER A 45 6.41 1.29 -0.75
CA SER A 45 7.69 1.95 -0.50
C SER A 45 8.20 1.63 0.90
N THR A 46 9.53 1.53 1.02
CA THR A 46 10.21 1.34 2.30
C THR A 46 11.62 1.89 2.23
N GLN A 47 12.14 2.29 3.39
CA GLN A 47 13.54 2.63 3.58
C GLN A 47 14.25 1.41 4.19
N LEU A 48 15.21 0.89 3.45
CA LEU A 48 16.11 -0.17 3.88
C LEU A 48 17.22 0.38 4.78
N GLN A 49 18.08 -0.51 5.28
CA GLN A 49 19.27 -0.11 6.02
C GLN A 49 20.20 0.77 5.14
N ASP A 50 21.00 1.59 5.81
CA ASP A 50 21.93 2.57 5.20
C ASP A 50 21.25 3.67 4.38
N GLY A 51 19.93 3.87 4.57
CA GLY A 51 19.16 4.90 3.90
C GLY A 51 18.82 4.58 2.44
N ASN A 52 19.02 3.33 1.99
CA ASN A 52 18.60 2.92 0.65
C ASN A 52 17.06 2.85 0.57
N ASN A 53 16.48 3.22 -0.57
CA ASN A 53 15.04 3.12 -0.77
C ASN A 53 14.69 1.95 -1.71
N LEU A 54 13.66 1.21 -1.33
CA LEU A 54 13.01 0.20 -2.16
C LEU A 54 11.55 0.59 -2.36
N SER A 55 11.11 0.59 -3.61
CA SER A 55 9.72 0.85 -3.93
C SER A 55 9.30 0.01 -5.13
N GLY A 56 8.01 0.00 -5.42
CA GLY A 56 7.52 -0.73 -6.56
C GLY A 56 6.03 -0.69 -6.65
N SER A 57 5.53 -1.39 -7.65
CA SER A 57 4.10 -1.50 -7.87
C SER A 57 3.74 -2.85 -8.46
N TYR A 58 2.58 -3.36 -8.04
CA TYR A 58 1.86 -4.38 -8.74
C TYR A 58 0.67 -3.74 -9.45
N SER A 59 0.39 -4.16 -10.69
CA SER A 59 -0.87 -3.82 -11.35
C SER A 59 -1.43 -5.00 -12.13
N LYS A 60 -2.76 -5.15 -12.12
CA LYS A 60 -3.45 -6.18 -12.89
C LYS A 60 -3.25 -5.90 -14.39
N GLY A 61 -2.60 -6.83 -15.10
CA GLY A 61 -2.26 -6.69 -16.52
C GLY A 61 -0.93 -6.01 -16.80
N GLY A 62 -0.34 -5.30 -15.83
CA GLY A 62 1.01 -4.73 -15.94
C GLY A 62 2.09 -5.51 -15.20
N GLY A 63 1.70 -6.43 -14.31
CA GLY A 63 2.62 -7.27 -13.54
C GLY A 63 3.23 -6.53 -12.35
N PHE A 64 4.36 -7.06 -11.87
CA PHE A 64 5.11 -6.51 -10.73
C PHE A 64 6.36 -5.78 -11.23
N SER A 65 6.60 -4.58 -10.70
CA SER A 65 7.78 -3.76 -10.97
C SER A 65 8.45 -3.37 -9.67
N LEU A 66 9.77 -3.52 -9.63
CA LEU A 66 10.61 -3.12 -8.51
C LEU A 66 11.50 -1.94 -8.94
N ASN A 67 11.52 -0.89 -8.14
CA ASN A 67 12.31 0.32 -8.34
C ASN A 67 13.21 0.57 -7.11
N GLY A 68 14.40 1.14 -7.32
CA GLY A 68 15.30 1.51 -6.23
C GLY A 68 16.76 1.15 -6.49
N GLN A 69 17.58 1.20 -5.44
CA GLN A 69 19.03 0.91 -5.49
C GLN A 69 19.36 -0.59 -5.50
N GLY A 70 18.35 -1.43 -5.75
CA GLY A 70 18.45 -2.89 -5.78
C GLY A 70 18.34 -3.54 -4.40
N VAL A 71 18.18 -4.86 -4.42
CA VAL A 71 18.14 -5.77 -3.26
C VAL A 71 19.54 -6.33 -3.10
N LYS A 72 20.24 -5.99 -2.00
CA LYS A 72 21.70 -6.18 -1.90
C LYS A 72 22.10 -7.31 -0.96
N ASN A 73 21.21 -7.69 -0.04
CA ASN A 73 21.48 -8.70 0.98
C ASN A 73 20.23 -9.54 1.28
N VAL A 74 20.39 -10.48 2.22
CA VAL A 74 19.30 -11.39 2.63
C VAL A 74 18.18 -10.64 3.35
N GLU A 75 18.49 -9.61 4.15
CA GLU A 75 17.46 -8.83 4.84
C GLU A 75 16.59 -8.01 3.87
N ASP A 76 17.15 -7.54 2.76
CA ASP A 76 16.41 -6.87 1.70
C ASP A 76 15.51 -7.87 0.95
N LEU A 77 15.99 -9.11 0.73
CA LEU A 77 15.17 -10.19 0.14
C LEU A 77 13.98 -10.56 1.03
N GLN A 78 14.17 -10.59 2.35
CA GLN A 78 13.08 -10.84 3.31
C GLN A 78 12.01 -9.75 3.23
N VAL A 79 12.42 -8.49 3.08
CA VAL A 79 11.50 -7.36 2.87
C VAL A 79 10.71 -7.54 1.56
N VAL A 80 11.38 -7.88 0.46
CA VAL A 80 10.70 -8.14 -0.82
C VAL A 80 9.71 -9.30 -0.71
N ASN A 81 10.06 -10.37 0.01
CA ASN A 81 9.15 -11.50 0.19
C ASN A 81 7.87 -11.08 0.93
N SER A 82 8.00 -10.34 2.04
CA SER A 82 6.84 -9.83 2.77
C SER A 82 6.00 -8.87 1.92
N VAL A 83 6.64 -8.02 1.11
CA VAL A 83 5.94 -7.13 0.17
C VAL A 83 5.08 -7.93 -0.80
N LEU A 84 5.61 -9.01 -1.36
CA LEU A 84 4.88 -9.86 -2.29
C LEU A 84 3.70 -10.55 -1.61
N ASP A 85 3.93 -11.09 -0.41
CA ASP A 85 2.89 -11.73 0.40
C ASP A 85 1.76 -10.74 0.75
N THR A 86 2.09 -9.56 1.28
CA THR A 86 1.12 -8.52 1.62
C THR A 86 0.37 -7.99 0.39
N ILE A 87 1.05 -7.81 -0.76
CA ILE A 87 0.37 -7.43 -2.01
C ILE A 87 -0.64 -8.51 -2.44
N LEU A 88 -0.28 -9.80 -2.34
CA LEU A 88 -1.19 -10.90 -2.66
C LEU A 88 -2.41 -10.90 -1.76
N GLU A 89 -2.24 -10.62 -0.47
CA GLU A 89 -3.36 -10.47 0.46
C GLU A 89 -4.25 -9.28 0.04
N ILE A 90 -3.67 -8.10 -0.20
CA ILE A 90 -4.41 -6.88 -0.59
C ILE A 90 -5.27 -7.14 -1.82
N ILE A 91 -4.73 -7.78 -2.86
CA ILE A 91 -5.46 -8.03 -4.12
C ILE A 91 -6.44 -9.21 -4.02
N ASN A 92 -6.38 -10.02 -2.96
CA ASN A 92 -7.36 -11.06 -2.67
C ASN A 92 -8.44 -10.62 -1.66
N GLY A 93 -8.32 -9.41 -1.10
CA GLY A 93 -9.38 -8.78 -0.32
C GLY A 93 -9.47 -9.22 1.15
N PHE A 94 -8.34 -9.44 1.82
CA PHE A 94 -8.32 -9.77 3.24
C PHE A 94 -8.84 -8.63 4.14
N GLU A 95 -9.31 -9.01 5.34
CA GLU A 95 -9.71 -8.05 6.37
C GLU A 95 -8.47 -7.46 7.05
N VAL A 96 -8.25 -6.17 6.85
CA VAL A 96 -7.24 -5.42 7.61
C VAL A 96 -7.77 -5.21 9.03
N GLU A 97 -7.09 -5.77 10.03
CA GLU A 97 -7.39 -5.45 11.43
C GLU A 97 -7.25 -3.94 11.64
N LYS A 98 -8.35 -3.28 12.01
CA LYS A 98 -8.34 -1.87 12.39
C LYS A 98 -7.60 -1.72 13.71
N LYS A 99 -6.29 -1.48 13.65
CA LYS A 99 -5.61 -0.81 14.75
C LYS A 99 -5.89 0.68 14.58
N GLU A 100 -6.81 1.20 15.39
CA GLU A 100 -6.99 2.65 15.51
C GLU A 100 -5.62 3.23 15.85
N ALA A 101 -5.15 4.19 15.03
CA ALA A 101 -4.03 5.02 15.43
C ALA A 101 -4.45 5.67 16.76
N GLU A 102 -3.68 5.43 17.83
CA GLU A 102 -3.94 6.10 19.11
C GLU A 102 -3.93 7.61 18.84
N ASP A 103 -5.11 8.21 18.85
CA ASP A 103 -5.30 9.65 18.91
C ASP A 103 -4.69 10.08 20.25
N GLY A 104 -3.39 10.36 20.22
CA GLY A 104 -2.64 11.02 21.29
C GLY A 104 -3.11 12.45 21.43
N ASN A 105 -4.35 12.64 21.87
CA ASN A 105 -4.84 13.95 22.28
C ASN A 105 -4.38 14.19 23.73
N ASN A 106 -3.34 15.01 23.82
CA ASN A 106 -2.85 15.67 25.03
C ASN A 106 -4.00 16.10 25.95
N LYS A 107 -3.90 15.70 27.23
CA LYS A 107 -4.56 16.38 28.35
C LYS A 107 -3.65 17.45 28.92
#